data_AF-A0A847Q0V5-F1
#
_entry.id   AF-A0A847Q0V5-F1
#
_cell.length_a   1.000
_cell.length_b   1.000
_cell.length_c   1.000
_cell.angle_alpha   90.00
_cell.angle_beta   90.00
_cell.angle_gamma   90.00
#
_symmetry.space_group_name_H-M   'P 1'
#
loop_
_entity.id
_entity.type
_entity.pdbx_description
1 polymer ?
#
loop_
_entity_poly.entity_id
_entity_poly.type
_entity_poly.pdbx_seq_one_letter_code
_entity_poly.pdbx_strand_id
1 'polypeptide(L)'
;MSRKGFFGSLFDFSFSSFVFPKIISFLYAVIVILMSLGAVALIIAGFAGGRHVQEQLGDLPGWSLVIIVPIAYILYLIVLRIWFEIAIVLFRIYENTDRIAGSGGGA
;
A
#
# COMPACT_ATOMS: atom_id res chain seq x y z
N MET A 1 7.85 -16.14 29.15
CA MET A 1 8.15 -15.42 27.89
C MET A 1 7.40 -14.09 27.92
N SER A 2 8.07 -12.94 27.84
CA SER A 2 7.36 -11.64 27.80
C SER A 2 6.66 -11.49 26.45
N ARG A 3 5.34 -11.25 26.46
CA ARG A 3 4.60 -10.91 25.24
C ARG A 3 5.20 -9.64 24.63
N LYS A 4 5.72 -9.72 23.41
CA LYS A 4 6.15 -8.52 22.65
C LYS A 4 4.92 -7.62 22.41
N GLY A 5 5.04 -6.33 22.72
CA GLY A 5 4.02 -5.34 22.39
C GLY A 5 3.96 -5.03 20.89
N PHE A 6 2.98 -4.23 20.43
CA PHE A 6 2.77 -3.88 19.02
C PHE A 6 4.03 -3.34 18.33
N PHE A 7 4.71 -2.37 18.95
CA PHE A 7 5.96 -1.80 18.41
C PHE A 7 7.12 -2.81 18.44
N GLY A 8 7.22 -3.62 19.49
CA GLY A 8 8.22 -4.69 19.56
C GLY A 8 8.00 -5.81 18.53
N SER A 9 6.76 -5.95 18.04
CA SER A 9 6.39 -6.89 16.98
C SER A 9 6.60 -6.29 15.58
N LEU A 10 6.48 -4.97 15.41
CA LEU A 10 6.78 -4.27 14.15
C LEU A 10 8.26 -4.32 13.76
N PHE A 11 9.17 -4.26 14.74
CA PHE A 11 10.62 -4.38 14.51
C PHE A 11 11.12 -5.83 14.69
N ASP A 12 10.22 -6.81 14.68
CA ASP A 12 10.59 -8.22 14.79
C ASP A 12 11.03 -8.77 13.43
N PHE A 13 12.30 -8.57 13.08
CA PHE A 13 12.90 -9.05 11.82
C PHE A 13 12.90 -10.58 11.65
N SER A 14 12.55 -11.33 12.70
CA SER A 14 12.34 -12.77 12.66
C SER A 14 11.00 -13.17 12.03
N PHE A 15 10.04 -12.23 11.87
CA PHE A 15 8.69 -12.49 11.36
C PHE A 15 7.93 -13.64 12.06
N SER A 16 8.30 -14.02 13.29
CA SER A 16 7.65 -15.13 14.01
C SER A 16 6.19 -14.84 14.36
N SER A 17 5.78 -13.57 14.33
CA SER A 17 4.39 -13.15 14.43
C SER A 17 4.01 -12.33 13.20
N PHE A 18 2.97 -12.76 12.49
CA PHE A 18 2.45 -12.01 11.35
C PHE A 18 1.69 -10.77 11.82
N VAL A 19 2.36 -9.61 11.81
CA VAL A 19 1.76 -8.30 12.13
C VAL A 19 0.99 -7.72 10.96
N PHE A 20 1.29 -8.20 9.74
CA PHE A 20 0.78 -7.64 8.51
C PHE A 20 -0.76 -7.51 8.50
N PRO A 21 -1.58 -8.53 8.85
CA PRO A 21 -3.04 -8.39 8.88
C PRO A 21 -3.55 -7.30 9.84
N LYS A 22 -2.78 -6.99 10.90
CA LYS A 22 -3.15 -5.99 11.91
C LYS A 22 -2.83 -4.56 11.47
N ILE A 23 -1.75 -4.36 10.72
CA ILE A 23 -1.31 -3.03 10.27
C ILE A 23 -1.81 -2.66 8.88
N ILE A 24 -2.32 -3.63 8.11
CA ILE A 24 -2.61 -3.41 6.69
C ILE A 24 -3.57 -2.24 6.41
N SER A 25 -4.59 -2.04 7.25
CA SER A 25 -5.53 -0.91 7.10
C SER A 25 -4.85 0.44 7.34
N PHE A 26 -3.98 0.52 8.34
CA PHE A 26 -3.16 1.71 8.59
C PHE A 26 -2.17 1.96 7.45
N LEU A 27 -1.50 0.91 6.96
CA LEU A 27 -0.56 1.01 5.85
C LEU A 27 -1.25 1.54 4.58
N TYR A 28 -2.44 1.01 4.27
CA TYR A 28 -3.25 1.47 3.15
C TYR A 28 -3.60 2.96 3.29
N ALA A 29 -4.09 3.38 4.46
CA ALA A 29 -4.43 4.78 4.72
C ALA A 29 -3.22 5.72 4.54
N VAL A 30 -2.06 5.34 5.07
CA VAL A 30 -0.82 6.12 4.93
C VAL A 30 -0.42 6.24 3.45
N ILE A 31 -0.43 5.15 2.68
CA ILE A 31 -0.08 5.19 1.26
C ILE A 31 -1.05 6.08 0.49
N VAL A 32 -2.36 5.95 0.72
CA VAL A 32 -3.37 6.78 0.06
C VAL A 32 -3.15 8.27 0.36
N ILE A 33 -2.85 8.63 1.60
CA ILE A 33 -2.54 10.03 1.98
C ILE A 33 -1.29 10.52 1.25
N LEU A 34 -0.20 9.75 1.28
CA LEU A 34 1.06 10.13 0.63
C LEU A 34 0.88 10.28 -0.88
N MET A 35 0.13 9.37 -1.51
CA MET A 35 -0.21 9.45 -2.92
C MET A 35 -1.09 10.65 -3.25
N SER A 36 -2.04 11.00 -2.38
CA SER A 36 -2.89 12.17 -2.56
C SER A 36 -2.05 13.46 -2.52
N LEU A 37 -1.14 13.56 -1.54
CA LEU A 37 -0.20 14.68 -1.44
C LEU A 37 0.73 14.74 -2.66
N GLY A 38 1.25 13.59 -3.10
CA GLY A 38 2.08 13.49 -4.31
C GLY A 38 1.34 13.94 -5.57
N ALA A 39 0.08 13.54 -5.75
CA ALA A 39 -0.74 13.96 -6.88
C ALA A 39 -0.94 15.48 -6.91
N VAL A 40 -1.24 16.09 -5.76
CA VAL A 40 -1.38 17.56 -5.65
C VAL A 40 -0.05 18.26 -5.95
N ALA A 41 1.06 17.77 -5.38
CA ALA A 41 2.39 18.31 -5.60
C ALA A 41 2.79 18.26 -7.09
N LEU A 42 2.48 17.16 -7.79
CA LEU A 42 2.75 17.00 -9.22
C LEU A 42 1.97 18.01 -10.07
N ILE A 43 0.69 18.23 -9.76
CA ILE A 43 -0.12 19.22 -10.47
C ILE A 43 0.46 20.62 -10.28
N ILE A 44 0.79 21.02 -9.04
CA ILE A 44 1.37 22.33 -8.75
C ILE A 44 2.72 22.52 -9.46
N ALA A 45 3.59 21.51 -9.40
CA ALA A 45 4.91 21.57 -10.03
C ALA A 45 4.81 21.65 -11.57
N GLY A 46 3.79 21.02 -12.16
CA GLY A 46 3.46 21.13 -13.57
C GLY A 46 3.11 22.54 -14.03
N PHE A 47 2.40 23.31 -13.19
CA PHE A 47 2.11 24.71 -13.46
C PHE A 47 3.28 25.64 -13.20
N ALA A 48 4.17 25.27 -12.26
CA ALA A 48 5.34 26.07 -11.91
C ALA A 48 6.50 25.99 -12.93
N GLY A 49 6.34 25.23 -14.03
CA GLY A 49 7.39 25.06 -15.04
C GLY A 49 8.61 24.27 -14.54
N GLY A 50 8.42 23.38 -13.56
CA GLY A 50 9.50 22.59 -12.99
C GLY A 50 10.14 21.64 -14.03
N ARG A 51 11.38 21.94 -14.45
CA ARG A 51 12.13 21.14 -15.44
C ARG A 51 12.24 19.65 -15.07
N HIS A 52 12.31 19.34 -13.77
CA HIS A 52 12.35 17.95 -13.27
C HIS A 52 11.07 17.15 -13.56
N VAL A 53 9.91 17.81 -13.66
CA VAL A 53 8.63 17.13 -13.92
C VAL A 53 8.51 16.79 -15.42
N GLN A 54 8.98 17.68 -16.29
CA GLN A 54 9.00 17.47 -17.75
C GLN A 54 9.91 16.32 -18.17
N GLU A 55 11.04 16.09 -17.49
CA GLU A 55 11.95 14.98 -17.82
C GLU A 55 11.31 13.59 -17.59
N GLN A 56 10.43 13.46 -16.59
CA GLN A 56 9.79 12.17 -16.27
C GLN A 56 8.48 11.94 -17.03
N LEU A 57 7.76 13.00 -17.37
CA LEU A 57 6.42 12.93 -17.98
C LEU A 57 6.43 13.28 -19.48
N GLY A 58 7.58 13.68 -20.03
CA GLY A 58 7.72 14.19 -21.40
C GLY A 58 7.33 15.67 -21.52
N ASP A 59 7.45 16.23 -22.72
CA ASP A 59 7.09 17.63 -23.05
C ASP A 59 5.56 17.89 -23.02
N LEU A 60 4.84 17.27 -22.09
CA LEU A 60 3.42 17.50 -21.87
C LEU A 60 3.22 18.93 -21.34
N PRO A 61 2.30 19.72 -21.93
CA PRO A 61 1.99 21.04 -21.41
C PRO A 61 1.30 20.93 -20.05
N GLY A 62 1.64 21.81 -19.10
CA GLY A 62 1.24 21.69 -17.68
C GLY A 62 -0.27 21.57 -17.42
N TRP A 63 -1.11 22.13 -18.31
CA TRP A 63 -2.58 21.99 -18.20
C TRP A 63 -3.07 20.55 -18.39
N SER A 64 -2.34 19.71 -19.13
CA SER A 64 -2.72 18.31 -19.36
C SER A 64 -2.65 17.47 -18.07
N LEU A 65 -1.82 17.87 -17.10
CA LEU A 65 -1.65 17.18 -15.82
C LEU A 65 -2.89 17.24 -14.94
N VAL A 66 -3.74 18.27 -15.10
CA VAL A 66 -5.03 18.37 -14.38
C VAL A 66 -5.97 17.21 -14.73
N ILE A 67 -5.84 16.64 -15.93
CA ILE A 67 -6.67 15.51 -16.38
C ILE A 67 -5.91 14.19 -16.18
N ILE A 68 -4.65 14.15 -16.56
CA ILE A 68 -3.85 12.92 -16.53
C ILE A 68 -3.59 12.45 -15.09
N VAL A 69 -3.26 13.37 -14.16
CA VAL A 69 -2.91 13.00 -12.78
C VAL A 69 -4.10 12.37 -12.04
N PRO A 70 -5.34 12.93 -12.06
CA PRO A 70 -6.48 12.28 -11.43
C PRO A 70 -6.82 10.91 -12.01
N ILE A 71 -6.74 10.75 -13.34
CA ILE A 71 -7.00 9.47 -14.00
C ILE A 71 -5.96 8.43 -13.54
N ALA A 72 -4.67 8.78 -13.61
CA ALA A 72 -3.60 7.91 -13.16
C ALA A 72 -3.71 7.57 -11.67
N TYR A 73 -4.08 8.54 -10.83
CA TYR A 73 -4.29 8.36 -9.40
C TYR A 73 -5.39 7.34 -9.11
N ILE A 74 -6.54 7.43 -9.78
CA ILE A 74 -7.65 6.48 -9.61
C ILE A 74 -7.23 5.07 -10.05
N LEU A 75 -6.57 4.95 -11.21
CA LEU A 75 -6.07 3.65 -11.69
C LEU A 75 -5.08 3.05 -10.69
N TYR A 76 -4.18 3.85 -10.14
CA TYR A 76 -3.23 3.39 -9.13
C TYR A 76 -3.93 2.96 -7.84
N LEU A 77 -4.93 3.71 -7.37
CA LEU A 77 -5.72 3.31 -6.20
C LEU A 77 -6.42 1.96 -6.40
N ILE A 78 -6.96 1.70 -7.59
CA ILE A 78 -7.58 0.41 -7.93
C ILE A 78 -6.53 -0.71 -7.85
N VAL A 79 -5.37 -0.52 -8.46
CA VAL A 79 -4.28 -1.50 -8.43
C VAL A 79 -3.80 -1.73 -6.98
N LEU A 80 -3.60 -0.65 -6.22
CA LEU A 80 -3.22 -0.72 -4.81
C LEU A 80 -4.24 -1.52 -3.99
N ARG A 81 -5.54 -1.27 -4.22
CA ARG A 81 -6.63 -2.01 -3.58
C ARG A 81 -6.53 -3.51 -3.84
N ILE A 82 -6.35 -3.89 -5.11
CA ILE A 82 -6.21 -5.28 -5.53
C ILE A 82 -5.01 -5.94 -4.84
N TRP A 83 -3.85 -5.27 -4.79
CA TRP A 83 -2.66 -5.79 -4.12
C TRP A 83 -2.89 -6.05 -2.62
N PHE A 84 -3.53 -5.11 -1.94
CA PHE A 84 -3.86 -5.24 -0.53
C PHE A 84 -4.87 -6.36 -0.26
N GLU A 85 -5.86 -6.52 -1.13
CA GLU A 85 -6.84 -7.61 -1.04
C GLU A 85 -6.17 -8.97 -1.25
N ILE A 86 -5.30 -9.10 -2.25
CA ILE A 86 -4.50 -10.32 -2.47
C ILE A 86 -3.68 -10.63 -1.23
N ALA A 87 -3.01 -9.63 -0.65
CA ALA A 87 -2.19 -9.83 0.55
C ALA A 87 -3.04 -10.36 1.72
N ILE A 88 -4.21 -9.78 2.00
CA ILE A 88 -5.13 -10.28 3.03
C ILE A 88 -5.60 -11.70 2.74
N VAL A 89 -5.94 -12.00 1.48
CA VAL A 89 -6.41 -13.33 1.08
C VAL A 89 -5.34 -14.39 1.35
N LEU A 90 -4.08 -14.10 1.06
CA LEU A 90 -2.98 -15.02 1.36
C LEU A 90 -2.87 -15.32 2.87
N PHE A 91 -3.01 -14.30 3.72
CA PHE A 91 -3.04 -14.51 5.18
C PHE A 91 -4.25 -15.34 5.62
N ARG A 92 -5.43 -15.10 5.05
CA ARG A 92 -6.63 -15.91 5.34
C ARG A 92 -6.47 -17.37 4.91
N ILE A 93 -5.79 -17.63 3.79
CA ILE A 93 -5.48 -18.99 3.35
C ILE A 93 -4.55 -19.65 4.37
N TYR A 94 -3.49 -18.98 4.79
CA TYR A 94 -2.58 -19.48 5.82
C TYR A 94 -3.32 -19.85 7.11
N GLU A 95 -4.14 -18.95 7.64
CA GLU A 95 -4.93 -19.19 8.86
C GLU A 95 -5.91 -20.37 8.70
N ASN A 96 -6.54 -20.50 7.53
CA ASN A 96 -7.47 -21.59 7.29
C ASN A 96 -6.76 -22.95 7.14
N THR A 97 -5.58 -22.98 6.49
CA THR A 97 -4.76 -24.19 6.38
C THR A 97 -4.22 -24.64 7.73
N ASP A 98 -3.76 -23.71 8.56
CA ASP A 98 -3.29 -23.99 9.92
C ASP A 98 -4.41 -24.62 10.78
N ARG A 99 -5.62 -24.06 10.69
CA ARG A 99 -6.81 -24.60 11.37
C ARG A 99 -7.17 -26.01 10.90
N ILE A 100 -7.09 -26.29 9.60
CA ILE A 100 -7.35 -27.63 9.04
C ILE A 100 -6.30 -28.63 9.55
N ALA A 101 -5.02 -28.28 9.48
CA ALA A 101 -3.93 -29.13 9.96
C ALA A 101 -4.05 -29.44 11.46
N GLY A 102 -4.41 -28.44 12.28
CA GLY A 102 -4.66 -28.63 13.71
C GLY A 102 -5.89 -29.50 14.01
N SER A 103 -6.93 -29.47 13.17
CA SER A 103 -8.14 -30.27 13.35
C SER A 103 -8.01 -31.73 12.87
N GLY A 104 -7.08 -32.02 11.95
CA GLY A 104 -6.86 -33.36 11.39
C GLY A 104 -5.93 -34.27 12.20
N GLY A 105 -5.19 -33.72 13.17
CA GLY A 105 -4.27 -34.46 14.05
C GLY A 105 -4.88 -34.94 15.37
N GLY A 106 -6.20 -34.81 15.55
CA GLY A 106 -6.93 -35.12 16.78
C GLY A 106 -7.83 -36.36 16.70
N ALA A 107 -7.53 -37.32 15.82
CA ALA A 107 -8.20 -38.62 15.72
C ALA A 107 -7.21 -39.77 15.92
#